data_AF-A0A0S7YSB9-F1
#
_entry.id   AF-A0A0S7YSB9-F1
#
_cell.length_a   1.000
_cell.length_b   1.000
_cell.length_c   1.000
_cell.angle_alpha   90.00
_cell.angle_beta   90.00
_cell.angle_gamma   90.00
#
_symmetry.space_group_name_H-M   'P 1'
#
loop_
_entity.id
_entity.type
_entity.pdbx_description
1 polymer ?
#
loop_
_entity_poly.entity_id
_entity_poly.type
_entity_poly.pdbx_seq_one_letter_code
_entity_poly.pdbx_strand_id
1 'polypeptide(L)'
;MSTKIKGRTTFRIAAALFLLSAVFELVGILSPVLLLGTFRGGIAAAAVHLFYAAIYLALGIGLWKARPWGYRLVFAATALYTLDKLQYVIYRQTILGEIMRQAGIQRQLLQGIDQSMIVQVLVLVAALFAAGWWGFAAYTYFRRDYFRTSKPY
;
A
#
# COMPACT_ATOMS: atom_id res chain seq x y z
N MET A 1 28.94 19.62 17.90
CA MET A 1 27.79 18.77 18.30
C MET A 1 27.23 18.08 17.07
N SER A 2 27.31 16.75 16.99
CA SER A 2 26.63 15.98 15.94
C SER A 2 25.13 16.06 16.20
N THR A 3 24.40 16.83 15.40
CA THR A 3 22.93 16.84 15.44
C THR A 3 22.43 15.46 15.04
N LYS A 4 22.07 14.63 16.01
CA LYS A 4 21.44 13.32 15.76
C LYS A 4 20.22 13.55 14.86
N ILE A 5 20.30 13.12 13.59
CA ILE A 5 19.19 13.23 12.65
C ILE A 5 18.08 12.31 13.13
N LYS A 6 17.00 12.90 13.66
CA LYS A 6 15.84 12.17 14.18
C LYS A 6 15.11 11.48 13.03
N GLY A 7 14.65 10.24 13.27
CA GLY A 7 13.86 9.46 12.31
C GLY A 7 14.65 8.57 11.35
N ARG A 8 15.99 8.63 11.34
CA ARG A 8 16.84 7.81 10.44
C ARG A 8 16.54 6.31 10.53
N THR A 9 16.40 5.76 11.73
CA THR A 9 16.11 4.33 11.93
C THR A 9 14.73 3.97 11.37
N THR A 10 13.71 4.76 11.70
CA THR A 10 12.34 4.57 11.18
C THR A 10 12.31 4.60 9.66
N PHE A 11 12.96 5.57 9.03
CA PHE A 11 13.01 5.65 7.56
C PHE A 11 13.77 4.49 6.91
N ARG A 12 14.84 3.98 7.54
CA ARG A 12 15.58 2.82 7.02
C ARG A 12 14.81 1.51 7.15
N ILE A 13 14.11 1.32 8.28
CA ILE A 13 13.23 0.16 8.46
C ILE A 13 12.09 0.23 7.44
N ALA A 14 11.40 1.38 7.33
CA ALA A 14 10.35 1.58 6.33
C ALA A 14 10.87 1.34 4.90
N ALA A 15 12.07 1.84 4.58
CA ALA A 15 12.69 1.61 3.29
C ALA A 15 12.92 0.12 3.01
N ALA A 16 13.44 -0.65 3.98
CA ALA A 16 13.59 -2.10 3.81
C ALA A 16 12.24 -2.80 3.57
N LEU A 17 11.21 -2.42 4.32
CA LEU A 17 9.86 -2.97 4.15
C LEU A 17 9.29 -2.64 2.77
N PHE A 18 9.47 -1.41 2.27
CA PHE A 18 9.06 -1.06 0.92
C PHE A 18 9.81 -1.83 -0.17
N LEU A 19 11.13 -2.02 -0.02
CA LEU A 19 11.89 -2.85 -0.95
C LEU A 19 11.38 -4.29 -0.95
N LEU A 20 11.04 -4.83 0.22
CA LEU A 20 10.43 -6.14 0.34
C LEU A 20 9.02 -6.19 -0.30
N SER A 21 8.19 -5.16 -0.11
CA SER A 21 6.90 -5.03 -0.79
C SER A 21 7.04 -5.03 -2.31
N ALA A 22 8.08 -4.37 -2.86
CA ALA A 22 8.35 -4.41 -4.30
C ALA A 22 8.62 -5.84 -4.79
N VAL A 23 9.32 -6.67 -4.01
CA VAL A 23 9.53 -8.09 -4.33
C VAL A 23 8.21 -8.85 -4.28
N PHE A 24 7.37 -8.62 -3.27
CA PHE A 24 6.07 -9.27 -3.16
C PHE A 24 5.12 -8.94 -4.32
N GLU A 25 5.14 -7.70 -4.83
CA GLU A 25 4.38 -7.35 -6.04
C GLU A 25 4.82 -8.16 -7.27
N LEU A 26 6.12 -8.44 -7.40
CA LEU A 26 6.64 -9.26 -8.50
C LEU A 26 6.28 -10.74 -8.34
N VAL A 27 6.23 -11.26 -7.12
CA VAL A 27 5.76 -12.63 -6.84
C VAL A 27 4.27 -12.76 -7.17
N GLY A 28 3.48 -11.73 -6.86
CA GLY A 28 2.05 -11.67 -7.13
C GLY A 28 1.66 -11.20 -8.52
N ILE A 29 2.59 -11.10 -9.49
CA ILE A 29 2.35 -10.39 -10.77
C ILE A 29 1.15 -10.90 -11.60
N LEU A 30 0.75 -12.15 -11.41
CA LEU A 30 -0.40 -12.76 -12.09
C LEU A 30 -1.70 -12.72 -11.28
N SER A 31 -1.66 -12.20 -10.04
CA SER A 31 -2.82 -12.11 -9.17
C SER A 31 -3.85 -11.13 -9.73
N PRO A 32 -5.16 -11.45 -9.70
CA PRO A 32 -6.18 -10.50 -10.14
C PRO A 32 -6.22 -9.25 -9.26
N VAL A 33 -6.37 -8.09 -9.89
CA VAL A 33 -6.47 -6.79 -9.22
C VAL A 33 -7.84 -6.16 -9.45
N LEU A 34 -8.38 -5.48 -8.44
CA LEU A 34 -9.63 -4.74 -8.58
C LEU A 34 -9.37 -3.40 -9.28
N LEU A 35 -9.92 -3.25 -10.48
CA LEU A 35 -9.85 -2.01 -11.25
C LEU A 35 -11.26 -1.54 -11.60
N LEU A 36 -11.65 -0.41 -10.99
CA LEU A 36 -12.93 0.27 -11.23
C LEU A 36 -14.12 -0.69 -11.10
N GLY A 37 -14.11 -1.51 -10.05
CA GLY A 37 -15.20 -2.43 -9.73
C GLY A 37 -15.20 -3.74 -10.49
N THR A 38 -14.14 -4.06 -11.25
CA THR A 38 -13.97 -5.36 -11.93
C THR A 38 -12.60 -5.95 -11.63
N PHE A 39 -12.55 -7.24 -11.29
CA PHE A 39 -11.29 -7.96 -11.16
C PHE A 39 -10.68 -8.21 -12.55
N ARG A 40 -9.48 -7.67 -12.77
CA ARG A 40 -8.72 -7.85 -14.01
C ARG A 40 -7.53 -8.75 -13.72
N GLY A 41 -7.29 -9.71 -14.62
CA GLY A 41 -6.12 -10.58 -14.61
C GLY A 41 -5.21 -10.31 -15.82
N GLY A 42 -4.23 -11.19 -16.04
CA GLY A 42 -3.37 -11.16 -17.22
C GLY A 42 -2.53 -9.89 -17.32
N ILE A 43 -2.38 -9.34 -18.53
CA ILE A 43 -1.51 -8.18 -18.80
C ILE A 43 -1.92 -6.94 -17.99
N ALA A 44 -3.23 -6.70 -17.84
CA ALA A 44 -3.73 -5.56 -17.07
C ALA A 44 -3.32 -5.64 -15.59
N ALA A 45 -3.43 -6.84 -14.99
CA ALA A 45 -2.97 -7.06 -13.63
C ALA A 45 -1.46 -6.92 -13.49
N ALA A 46 -0.71 -7.54 -14.41
CA ALA A 46 0.74 -7.46 -14.43
C ALA A 46 1.23 -6.02 -14.52
N ALA A 47 0.59 -5.17 -15.33
CA ALA A 47 0.92 -3.75 -15.43
C ALA A 47 0.71 -2.99 -14.11
N VAL A 48 -0.37 -3.30 -13.38
CA VAL A 48 -0.66 -2.70 -12.06
C VAL A 48 0.34 -3.16 -11.00
N HIS A 49 0.65 -4.46 -10.96
CA HIS A 49 1.67 -4.99 -10.06
C HIS A 49 3.06 -4.37 -10.34
N LEU A 50 3.45 -4.26 -11.61
CA LEU A 50 4.70 -3.59 -12.00
C LEU A 50 4.71 -2.10 -11.62
N PHE A 51 3.58 -1.42 -11.76
CA PHE A 51 3.43 -0.03 -11.34
C PHE A 51 3.61 0.14 -9.82
N TYR A 52 2.95 -0.70 -9.01
CA TYR A 52 3.13 -0.67 -7.55
C TYR A 52 4.54 -1.12 -7.13
N ALA A 53 5.12 -2.13 -7.78
CA ALA A 53 6.50 -2.54 -7.55
C ALA A 53 7.48 -1.38 -7.78
N ALA A 54 7.31 -0.62 -8.87
CA ALA A 54 8.12 0.55 -9.16
C ALA A 54 7.96 1.66 -8.10
N ILE A 55 6.73 1.92 -7.64
CA ILE A 55 6.47 2.88 -6.56
C ILE A 55 7.15 2.45 -5.26
N TYR A 56 6.99 1.19 -4.85
CA TYR A 56 7.60 0.67 -3.63
C TYR A 56 9.14 0.66 -3.71
N LEU A 57 9.70 0.30 -4.86
CA LEU A 57 11.14 0.37 -5.10
C LEU A 57 11.65 1.81 -4.97
N ALA A 58 10.95 2.76 -5.61
CA ALA A 58 11.29 4.18 -5.53
C ALA A 58 11.18 4.70 -4.09
N LEU A 59 10.11 4.38 -3.35
CA LEU A 59 9.97 4.71 -1.93
C LEU A 59 11.11 4.16 -1.09
N GLY A 60 11.44 2.87 -1.28
CA GLY A 60 12.56 2.21 -0.61
C GLY A 60 13.87 2.96 -0.84
N ILE A 61 14.21 3.24 -2.09
CA ILE A 61 15.44 3.97 -2.46
C ILE A 61 15.42 5.40 -1.90
N GLY A 62 14.30 6.11 -2.05
CA GLY A 62 14.14 7.50 -1.64
C GLY A 62 14.29 7.69 -0.14
N LEU A 63 13.68 6.80 0.65
CA LEU A 63 13.77 6.80 2.10
C LEU A 63 15.16 6.34 2.58
N TRP A 64 15.74 5.32 1.96
CA TRP A 64 17.07 4.82 2.35
C TRP A 64 18.18 5.84 2.10
N LYS A 65 18.18 6.46 0.91
CA LYS A 65 19.16 7.47 0.50
C LYS A 65 18.80 8.89 0.96
N ALA A 66 17.73 9.04 1.75
CA ALA A 66 17.25 10.32 2.27
C ALA A 66 17.04 11.39 1.17
N ARG A 67 16.54 10.99 0.00
CA ARG A 67 16.36 11.92 -1.13
C ARG A 67 15.17 12.86 -0.90
N PRO A 68 15.24 14.14 -1.31
CA PRO A 68 14.14 15.10 -1.16
C PRO A 68 12.83 14.68 -1.85
N TRP A 69 12.91 13.91 -2.93
CA TRP A 69 11.72 13.37 -3.59
C TRP A 69 11.08 12.22 -2.81
N GLY A 70 11.80 11.56 -1.89
CA GLY A 70 11.31 10.42 -1.13
C GLY A 70 10.10 10.77 -0.26
N TYR A 71 10.14 11.88 0.48
CA TYR A 71 8.98 12.27 1.30
C TYR A 71 7.78 12.69 0.43
N ARG A 72 8.00 13.39 -0.70
CA ARG A 72 6.93 13.75 -1.63
C ARG A 72 6.27 12.50 -2.21
N LEU A 73 7.07 11.49 -2.53
CA LEU A 73 6.59 10.22 -3.02
C LEU A 73 5.77 9.46 -1.97
N VAL A 74 6.11 9.55 -0.67
CA VAL A 74 5.27 8.97 0.40
C VAL A 74 3.85 9.56 0.36
N PHE A 75 3.71 10.87 0.19
CA PHE A 75 2.40 11.50 0.07
C PHE A 75 1.65 11.04 -1.19
N ALA A 76 2.33 11.01 -2.34
CA ALA A 76 1.73 10.56 -3.60
C ALA A 76 1.26 9.09 -3.51
N ALA A 77 2.10 8.21 -2.97
CA ALA A 77 1.77 6.79 -2.78
C ALA A 77 0.64 6.60 -1.76
N THR A 78 0.60 7.40 -0.69
CA THR A 78 -0.48 7.38 0.30
C THR A 78 -1.83 7.80 -0.31
N ALA A 79 -1.82 8.85 -1.14
CA ALA A 79 -3.01 9.29 -1.86
C ALA A 79 -3.49 8.20 -2.84
N LEU A 80 -2.58 7.62 -3.63
CA LEU A 80 -2.87 6.52 -4.53
C LEU A 80 -3.44 5.31 -3.78
N TYR A 81 -2.81 4.90 -2.67
CA TYR A 81 -3.30 3.82 -1.82
C TYR A 81 -4.70 4.11 -1.28
N THR A 82 -4.98 5.35 -0.89
CA THR A 82 -6.31 5.75 -0.43
C THR A 82 -7.35 5.63 -1.55
N LEU A 83 -7.02 6.03 -2.78
CA LEU A 83 -7.89 5.85 -3.94
C LEU A 83 -8.13 4.36 -4.25
N ASP A 84 -7.09 3.54 -4.16
CA ASP A 84 -7.22 2.08 -4.29
C ASP A 84 -8.17 1.51 -3.23
N LYS A 85 -8.02 1.92 -1.97
CA LYS A 85 -8.89 1.46 -0.87
C LYS A 85 -10.30 2.02 -0.93
N LEU A 86 -10.50 3.18 -1.57
CA LEU A 86 -11.84 3.70 -1.81
C LEU A 86 -12.68 2.77 -2.70
N GLN A 87 -12.04 1.98 -3.56
CA GLN A 87 -12.74 0.94 -4.33
C GLN A 87 -13.43 -0.09 -3.44
N TYR A 88 -12.91 -0.35 -2.23
CA TYR A 88 -13.54 -1.27 -1.27
C TYR A 88 -14.82 -0.71 -0.66
N VAL A 89 -14.94 0.62 -0.63
CA VAL A 89 -16.13 1.32 -0.15
C VAL A 89 -17.18 1.43 -1.26
N ILE A 90 -16.74 1.66 -2.49
CA ILE A 90 -17.61 1.85 -3.67
C ILE A 90 -18.12 0.51 -4.20
N TYR A 91 -17.23 -0.46 -4.40
CA TYR A 91 -17.51 -1.73 -5.10
C TYR A 91 -17.61 -2.92 -4.14
N ARG A 92 -18.23 -2.70 -2.97
CA ARG A 92 -18.40 -3.69 -1.90
C ARG A 92 -18.96 -5.02 -2.39
N GLN A 93 -19.98 -4.97 -3.24
CA GLN A 93 -20.65 -6.16 -3.76
C GLN A 93 -19.77 -6.98 -4.72
N THR A 94 -18.96 -6.31 -5.55
CA THR A 94 -18.00 -6.99 -6.43
C THR A 94 -16.96 -7.75 -5.60
N ILE A 95 -16.43 -7.13 -4.56
CA ILE A 95 -15.42 -7.76 -3.69
C ILE A 95 -16.02 -8.95 -2.95
N LEU A 96 -17.23 -8.81 -2.40
CA LEU A 96 -17.92 -9.92 -1.76
C LEU A 96 -18.14 -11.09 -2.73
N GLY A 97 -18.61 -10.80 -3.95
CA GLY A 97 -18.78 -11.81 -5.00
C GLY A 97 -17.48 -12.55 -5.32
N GLU A 98 -16.37 -11.83 -5.41
CA GLU A 98 -15.05 -12.43 -5.65
C GLU A 98 -14.55 -13.27 -4.47
N ILE A 99 -14.73 -12.82 -3.23
CA ILE A 99 -14.38 -13.60 -2.03
C ILE A 99 -15.20 -14.90 -2.01
N MET A 100 -16.50 -14.83 -2.26
CA MET A 100 -17.37 -16.01 -2.33
C MET A 100 -16.97 -16.96 -3.47
N ARG A 101 -16.46 -16.42 -4.58
CA ARG A 101 -15.96 -17.21 -5.72
C ARG A 101 -14.64 -17.91 -5.36
N GLN A 102 -13.72 -17.22 -4.69
CA GLN A 102 -12.41 -17.76 -4.29
C GLN A 102 -12.50 -18.72 -3.11
N ALA A 103 -13.52 -18.60 -2.26
CA ALA A 103 -13.69 -19.44 -1.08
C ALA A 103 -13.84 -20.93 -1.37
N GLY A 104 -14.23 -21.32 -2.59
CA GLY A 104 -14.28 -22.73 -3.01
C GLY A 104 -15.01 -23.63 -1.99
N ILE A 105 -14.27 -24.59 -1.41
CA ILE A 105 -14.76 -25.56 -0.41
C ILE A 105 -15.16 -24.87 0.92
N GLN A 106 -14.53 -23.76 1.28
CA GLN A 106 -14.81 -23.00 2.52
C GLN A 106 -16.08 -22.15 2.42
N ARG A 107 -16.75 -22.15 1.26
CA ARG A 107 -17.98 -21.38 1.04
C ARG A 107 -19.09 -21.74 2.02
N GLN A 108 -19.18 -22.99 2.46
CA GLN A 108 -20.14 -23.41 3.50
C GLN A 108 -19.88 -22.73 4.85
N LEU A 109 -18.61 -22.53 5.23
CA LEU A 109 -18.26 -21.81 6.46
C LEU A 109 -18.61 -20.31 6.35
N LEU A 110 -18.40 -19.72 5.17
CA LEU A 110 -18.70 -18.31 4.91
C LEU A 110 -20.21 -18.03 4.74
N GLN A 111 -21.01 -19.02 4.34
CA GLN A 111 -22.47 -18.90 4.25
C GLN A 111 -23.14 -18.77 5.63
N GLY A 112 -22.52 -19.30 6.69
CA GLY A 112 -22.99 -19.14 8.06
C GLY A 112 -22.69 -17.77 8.67
N ILE A 113 -21.90 -16.93 7.99
CA ILE A 113 -21.51 -15.59 8.43
C ILE A 113 -22.34 -14.57 7.66
N ASP A 114 -22.85 -13.55 8.36
CA ASP A 114 -23.50 -12.42 7.71
C ASP A 114 -22.52 -11.70 6.77
N GLN A 115 -22.85 -11.74 5.48
CA GLN A 115 -22.06 -11.12 4.41
C GLN A 115 -21.85 -9.62 4.64
N SER A 116 -22.79 -8.95 5.29
CA SER A 116 -22.67 -7.53 5.64
C SER A 116 -21.55 -7.29 6.66
N MET A 117 -21.34 -8.22 7.62
CA MET A 117 -20.23 -8.15 8.57
C MET A 117 -18.88 -8.31 7.87
N ILE A 118 -18.76 -9.23 6.90
CA ILE A 118 -17.51 -9.43 6.14
C ILE A 118 -17.11 -8.13 5.45
N VAL A 119 -18.04 -7.49 4.73
CA VAL A 119 -17.80 -6.23 4.03
C VAL A 119 -17.46 -5.12 5.02
N GLN A 120 -18.16 -5.03 6.15
CA GLN A 120 -17.90 -4.01 7.16
C GLN A 120 -16.50 -4.14 7.75
N VAL A 121 -16.06 -5.36 8.08
CA VAL A 121 -14.70 -5.63 8.55
C VAL A 121 -13.66 -5.23 7.50
N LEU A 122 -13.88 -5.59 6.23
CA LEU A 122 -12.96 -5.21 5.15
C LEU A 122 -12.83 -3.69 5.01
N VAL A 123 -13.95 -2.96 5.07
CA VAL A 123 -13.93 -1.49 5.01
C VAL A 123 -13.24 -0.88 6.21
N LEU A 124 -13.49 -1.38 7.42
CA LEU A 124 -12.84 -0.90 8.65
C LEU A 124 -11.33 -1.14 8.60
N VAL A 125 -10.91 -2.34 8.20
CA VAL A 125 -9.49 -2.67 8.02
C VAL A 125 -8.86 -1.75 6.98
N ALA A 126 -9.49 -1.57 5.82
CA ALA A 126 -8.99 -0.67 4.78
C ALA A 126 -8.87 0.78 5.28
N ALA A 127 -9.84 1.27 6.05
CA ALA A 127 -9.83 2.61 6.65
C ALA A 127 -8.71 2.77 7.68
N LEU A 128 -8.49 1.78 8.56
CA LEU A 128 -7.41 1.79 9.54
C LEU A 128 -6.03 1.79 8.87
N PHE A 129 -5.85 0.98 7.82
CA PHE A 129 -4.62 1.00 7.04
C PHE A 129 -4.40 2.35 6.35
N ALA A 130 -5.44 2.92 5.73
CA ALA A 130 -5.35 4.25 5.12
C ALA A 130 -4.98 5.32 6.16
N ALA A 131 -5.61 5.30 7.34
CA ALA A 131 -5.26 6.20 8.44
C ALA A 131 -3.80 6.02 8.90
N GLY A 132 -3.32 4.78 8.99
CA GLY A 132 -1.93 4.46 9.30
C GLY A 132 -0.94 5.03 8.27
N TRP A 133 -1.27 4.91 6.98
CA TRP A 133 -0.47 5.49 5.90
C TRP A 133 -0.44 7.02 5.96
N TRP A 134 -1.57 7.68 6.22
CA TRP A 134 -1.61 9.12 6.43
C TRP A 134 -0.84 9.56 7.68
N GLY A 135 -0.88 8.77 8.75
CA GLY A 135 -0.05 8.98 9.93
C GLY A 135 1.45 8.89 9.61
N PHE A 136 1.86 7.92 8.80
CA PHE A 136 3.24 7.82 8.32
C PHE A 136 3.62 8.99 7.41
N ALA A 137 2.76 9.39 6.47
CA ALA A 137 2.98 10.56 5.62
C ALA A 137 3.17 11.83 6.45
N ALA A 138 2.30 12.07 7.44
CA ALA A 138 2.45 13.17 8.38
C ALA A 138 3.76 13.10 9.17
N TYR A 139 4.14 11.90 9.66
CA TYR A 139 5.43 11.68 10.31
C TYR A 139 6.60 12.08 9.39
N THR A 140 6.55 11.70 8.11
CA THR A 140 7.59 12.06 7.13
C THR A 140 7.71 13.56 6.93
N TYR A 141 6.59 14.28 6.95
CA TYR A 141 6.55 15.73 6.83
C TYR A 141 7.15 16.42 8.06
N PHE A 142 6.82 15.97 9.27
CA PHE A 142 7.40 16.52 10.51
C PHE A 142 8.88 16.18 10.68
N ARG A 143 9.35 15.08 10.07
CA ARG A 143 10.76 14.66 10.08
C ARG A 143 11.49 14.97 8.78
N ARG A 144 10.99 15.91 7.99
CA ARG A 144 11.53 16.23 6.65
C ARG A 144 12.99 16.68 6.63
N ASP A 145 13.52 17.15 7.76
CA ASP A 145 14.93 17.56 7.86
C ASP A 145 15.89 16.41 7.57
N TYR A 146 15.47 15.15 7.83
CA TYR A 146 16.21 13.96 7.40
C TYR A 146 16.58 14.02 5.91
N PHE A 147 15.67 14.48 5.06
CA PHE A 147 15.83 14.56 3.60
C PHE A 147 16.53 15.83 3.11
N ARG A 148 16.76 16.81 4.00
CA ARG A 148 17.47 18.06 3.67
C ARG A 148 18.98 17.94 3.87
N THR A 149 19.42 17.04 4.75
CA THR A 149 20.84 16.83 5.08
C THR A 149 21.64 16.06 4.04
N SER A 150 21.01 15.43 3.04
CA SER A 150 21.74 14.77 1.95
C SER A 150 22.24 15.80 0.94
N LYS A 151 23.30 16.55 1.29
CA LYS A 151 24.09 17.23 0.25
C LYS A 151 24.65 16.16 -0.69
N PRO A 152 24.60 16.36 -2.03
CA PRO A 152 25.31 15.50 -2.95
C PRO A 152 26.80 15.67 -2.66
N TYR A 153 27.47 14.57 -2.29
CA TYR A 153 28.90 14.42 -2.54
C TYR A 153 29.07 14.08 -4.01
#